data_AF-A0A103D564-F1
#
_entry.id   AF-A0A103D564-F1
#
_cell.length_a   1.000
_cell.length_b   1.000
_cell.length_c   1.000
_cell.angle_alpha   90.00
_cell.angle_beta   90.00
_cell.angle_gamma   90.00
#
_symmetry.space_group_name_H-M   'P 1'
#
loop_
_entity.id
_entity.type
_entity.pdbx_description
1 polymer ?
#
loop_
_entity_poly.entity_id
_entity_poly.type
_entity_poly.pdbx_seq_one_letter_code
_entity_poly.pdbx_strand_id
1 'polypeptide(L)'
;MVGYIFSLFFPNKIAGIITLGIPYMPPEALQQLQTLPEGFYMRRWQEPRRAESDFGRFDAKSVVRKIYILFSRSEVPIASEDQEIMDLVEQSAPLPSWFTEEDLETYAASYGKSGFLTALQVPYRSLLERVEPPNHDPNAPIVKAPALFITGEKDFFFSFPGMAEYLKSGIKKYVPNLEIMYLPEGSHFV
;
A
#
# COMPACT_ATOMS: atom_id res chain seq x y z
N MET A 1 2.91 5.45 4.56
CA MET A 1 4.23 5.10 5.16
C MET A 1 5.24 6.25 5.14
N VAL A 2 5.66 6.77 3.98
CA VAL A 2 6.70 7.84 3.91
C VAL A 2 6.31 9.11 4.65
N GLY A 3 5.06 9.58 4.52
CA GLY A 3 4.59 10.79 5.22
C GLY A 3 4.69 10.68 6.75
N TYR A 4 4.39 9.52 7.32
CA TYR A 4 4.55 9.29 8.76
C TYR A 4 6.01 9.30 9.19
N ILE A 5 6.92 8.68 8.43
CA ILE A 5 8.37 8.74 8.70
C ILE A 5 8.84 10.20 8.70
N PHE A 6 8.42 10.99 7.72
CA PHE A 6 8.75 12.42 7.68
C PHE A 6 8.23 13.16 8.91
N SER A 7 6.99 12.90 9.33
CA SER A 7 6.41 13.47 10.55
C SER A 7 7.19 13.12 11.81
N LEU A 8 7.72 11.89 11.89
CA LEU A 8 8.52 11.44 13.03
C LEU A 8 9.88 12.13 13.06
N PHE A 9 10.52 12.31 11.90
CA PHE A 9 11.87 12.86 11.81
C PHE A 9 11.88 14.39 11.90
N PHE A 10 10.82 15.02 11.43
CA PHE A 10 10.73 16.47 11.31
C PHE A 10 9.42 17.01 11.91
N PRO A 11 9.13 16.75 13.20
CA PRO A 11 7.85 17.12 13.82
C PRO A 11 7.59 18.63 13.80
N ASN A 12 8.65 19.45 13.80
CA ASN A 12 8.57 20.91 13.76
C ASN A 12 8.43 21.48 12.34
N LYS A 13 8.36 20.62 11.31
CA LYS A 13 8.25 21.04 9.89
C LYS A 13 6.86 20.82 9.31
N ILE A 14 5.93 20.25 10.08
CA ILE A 14 4.57 19.98 9.63
C ILE A 14 3.55 20.57 10.60
N ALA A 15 2.44 21.06 10.06
CA ALA A 15 1.28 21.49 10.85
C ALA A 15 0.27 20.35 11.07
N GLY A 16 0.32 19.32 10.22
CA GLY A 16 -0.53 18.14 10.27
C GLY A 16 -0.23 17.20 9.10
N ILE A 17 -0.83 16.02 9.11
CA ILE A 17 -0.68 15.01 8.05
C ILE A 17 -2.04 14.44 7.65
N ILE A 18 -2.30 14.36 6.35
CA ILE A 18 -3.43 13.61 5.80
C ILE A 18 -2.86 12.38 5.08
N THR A 19 -3.36 11.19 5.42
CA THR A 19 -2.96 9.94 4.76
C THR A 19 -4.17 9.25 4.15
N LEU A 20 -3.99 8.71 2.94
CA LEU A 20 -4.99 7.95 2.20
C LEU A 20 -4.52 6.49 2.07
N GLY A 21 -5.46 5.54 2.06
CA GLY A 21 -5.17 4.12 1.83
C GLY A 21 -4.73 3.39 3.09
N ILE A 22 -3.42 3.22 3.32
CA ILE A 22 -2.90 2.42 4.46
C ILE A 22 -2.65 3.30 5.69
N PRO A 23 -3.09 2.88 6.90
CA PRO A 23 -2.85 3.62 8.14
C PRO A 23 -1.37 3.69 8.53
N TYR A 24 -1.05 4.35 9.65
CA TYR A 24 0.27 4.19 10.25
C TYR A 24 0.50 2.72 10.60
N MET A 25 1.60 2.14 10.12
CA MET A 25 1.98 0.77 10.42
C MET A 25 3.28 0.81 11.24
N PRO A 26 3.25 0.45 12.54
CA PRO A 26 4.47 0.39 13.33
C PRO A 26 5.36 -0.76 12.82
N PRO A 27 6.68 -0.73 13.08
CA PRO A 27 7.62 -1.74 12.59
C PRO A 27 7.20 -3.19 12.85
N GLU A 28 6.58 -3.47 14.01
CA GLU A 28 6.10 -4.81 14.36
C GLU A 28 4.96 -5.27 13.45
N ALA A 29 4.06 -4.36 13.06
CA ALA A 29 2.96 -4.69 12.15
C ALA A 29 3.47 -4.95 10.72
N LEU A 30 4.53 -4.25 10.29
CA LEU A 30 5.18 -4.52 9.01
C LEU A 30 5.84 -5.91 8.98
N GLN A 31 6.40 -6.36 10.10
CA GLN A 31 6.94 -7.72 10.23
C GLN A 31 5.85 -8.78 10.17
N GLN A 32 4.65 -8.52 10.71
CA GLN A 32 3.52 -9.45 10.62
C GLN A 32 3.07 -9.68 9.17
N LEU A 33 3.22 -8.70 8.27
CA LEU A 33 2.91 -8.91 6.85
C LEU A 33 3.80 -10.00 6.20
N GLN A 34 4.97 -10.27 6.79
CA GLN A 34 5.88 -11.33 6.32
C GLN A 34 5.41 -12.73 6.71
N THR A 35 4.47 -12.85 7.66
CA THR A 35 3.88 -14.14 8.05
C THR A 35 2.69 -14.53 7.17
N LEU A 36 2.28 -13.66 6.24
CA LEU A 36 1.26 -13.98 5.26
C LEU A 36 1.73 -15.08 4.30
N PRO A 37 0.78 -15.80 3.65
CA PRO A 37 1.10 -16.88 2.72
C PRO A 37 2.09 -16.42 1.63
N GLU A 38 2.87 -17.36 1.09
CA GLU A 38 3.82 -17.10 0.00
C GLU A 38 3.17 -16.36 -1.17
N GLY A 39 1.91 -16.72 -1.48
CA GLY A 39 1.11 -16.13 -2.55
C GLY A 39 0.79 -14.65 -2.40
N PHE A 40 1.00 -14.07 -1.21
CA PHE A 40 0.72 -12.67 -0.94
C PHE A 40 1.56 -11.75 -1.83
N TYR A 41 0.92 -10.80 -2.51
CA TYR A 41 1.58 -9.98 -3.53
C TYR A 41 2.87 -9.30 -3.08
N MET A 42 2.92 -8.78 -1.85
CA MET A 42 4.13 -8.13 -1.33
C MET A 42 5.29 -9.12 -1.22
N ARG A 43 5.02 -10.37 -0.80
CA ARG A 43 6.05 -11.41 -0.70
C ARG A 43 6.63 -11.76 -2.06
N ARG A 44 5.78 -11.86 -3.09
CA ARG A 44 6.23 -12.14 -4.46
C ARG A 44 6.98 -10.99 -5.09
N TRP A 45 6.57 -9.75 -4.81
CA TRP A 45 7.26 -8.56 -5.32
C TRP A 45 8.59 -8.26 -4.62
N GLN A 46 8.73 -8.72 -3.38
CA GLN A 46 10.00 -8.69 -2.65
C GLN A 46 11.05 -9.62 -3.25
N GLU A 47 10.64 -10.71 -3.90
CA GLU A 47 11.58 -11.62 -4.57
C GLU A 47 12.21 -10.94 -5.79
N PRO A 48 13.55 -10.79 -5.83
CA PRO A 48 14.22 -10.13 -6.95
C PRO A 48 13.95 -10.85 -8.27
N ARG A 49 13.58 -10.09 -9.31
CA ARG A 49 13.26 -10.53 -10.68
C ARG A 49 11.93 -11.26 -10.85
N ARG A 50 11.23 -11.67 -9.79
CA ARG A 50 9.97 -12.40 -9.93
C ARG A 50 8.85 -11.52 -10.47
N ALA A 51 8.62 -10.37 -9.83
CA ALA A 51 7.66 -9.39 -10.34
C ALA A 51 8.03 -8.86 -11.72
N GLU A 52 9.32 -8.65 -12.01
CA GLU A 52 9.77 -8.25 -13.34
C GLU A 52 9.47 -9.32 -14.39
N SER A 53 9.61 -10.60 -14.05
CA SER A 53 9.28 -11.72 -14.94
C SER A 53 7.77 -11.82 -15.16
N ASP A 54 6.97 -11.65 -14.10
CA ASP A 54 5.50 -11.65 -14.20
C ASP A 54 4.99 -10.45 -15.04
N PHE A 55 5.45 -9.23 -14.72
CA PHE A 55 5.06 -8.03 -15.43
C PHE A 55 5.56 -8.04 -16.87
N GLY A 56 6.74 -8.62 -17.12
CA GLY A 56 7.35 -8.75 -18.45
C GLY A 56 6.58 -9.65 -19.42
N ARG A 57 5.57 -10.39 -18.96
CA ARG A 57 4.62 -11.11 -19.81
C ARG A 57 3.66 -10.18 -20.56
N PHE A 58 3.58 -8.90 -20.17
CA PHE A 58 2.57 -7.95 -20.62
C PHE A 58 3.18 -6.60 -21.00
N ASP A 59 2.45 -5.81 -21.79
CA ASP A 59 2.78 -4.40 -21.98
C ASP A 59 2.44 -3.56 -20.74
N ALA A 60 3.00 -2.35 -20.65
CA ALA A 60 2.80 -1.48 -19.49
C ALA A 60 1.32 -1.17 -19.24
N LYS A 61 0.53 -1.00 -20.31
CA LYS A 61 -0.91 -0.73 -20.22
C LYS A 61 -1.66 -1.89 -19.56
N SER A 62 -1.35 -3.12 -19.96
CA SER A 62 -1.95 -4.33 -19.40
C SER A 62 -1.57 -4.53 -17.93
N VAL A 63 -0.31 -4.27 -17.55
CA VAL A 63 0.13 -4.32 -16.15
C VAL A 63 -0.63 -3.29 -15.31
N VAL A 64 -0.64 -2.03 -15.73
CA VAL A 64 -1.35 -0.95 -15.02
C VAL A 64 -2.84 -1.27 -14.89
N ARG A 65 -3.50 -1.71 -15.98
CA ARG A 65 -4.90 -2.15 -15.96
C ARG A 65 -5.15 -3.21 -14.91
N LYS A 66 -4.35 -4.29 -14.91
CA LYS A 66 -4.49 -5.40 -13.96
C LYS A 66 -4.28 -4.92 -12.52
N ILE A 67 -3.30 -4.07 -12.25
CA ILE A 67 -3.05 -3.50 -10.92
C ILE A 67 -4.25 -2.69 -10.42
N TYR A 68 -4.77 -1.76 -11.22
CA TYR A 68 -5.91 -0.93 -10.81
C TYR A 68 -7.18 -1.76 -10.57
N ILE A 69 -7.43 -2.78 -11.40
CA ILE A 69 -8.53 -3.72 -11.17
C ILE A 69 -8.30 -4.51 -9.88
N LEU A 70 -7.11 -5.09 -9.71
CA LEU A 70 -6.78 -5.97 -8.58
C LEU A 70 -6.97 -5.26 -7.23
N PHE A 71 -6.42 -4.06 -7.08
CA PHE A 71 -6.47 -3.32 -5.82
C PHE A 71 -7.75 -2.51 -5.62
N SER A 72 -8.66 -2.47 -6.62
CA SER A 72 -10.01 -1.96 -6.42
C SER A 72 -10.98 -3.00 -5.85
N ARG A 73 -10.52 -4.25 -5.67
CA ARG A 73 -11.28 -5.35 -5.05
C ARG A 73 -11.10 -5.35 -3.52
N SER A 74 -11.95 -6.10 -2.82
CA SER A 74 -11.91 -6.21 -1.35
C SER A 74 -11.11 -7.41 -0.85
N GLU A 75 -10.77 -8.35 -1.74
CA GLU A 75 -9.95 -9.50 -1.41
C GLU A 75 -8.47 -9.13 -1.33
N VAL A 76 -7.77 -9.68 -0.33
CA VAL A 76 -6.31 -9.57 -0.25
C VAL A 76 -5.68 -10.30 -1.45
N PRO A 77 -4.82 -9.66 -2.25
CA PRO A 77 -4.20 -10.33 -3.39
C PRO A 77 -3.23 -11.44 -2.95
N ILE A 78 -3.70 -12.69 -3.05
CA ILE A 78 -2.96 -13.91 -2.73
C ILE A 78 -3.13 -14.88 -3.90
N ALA A 79 -2.05 -15.16 -4.63
CA ALA A 79 -2.04 -16.11 -5.73
C ALA A 79 -1.81 -17.56 -5.24
N SER A 80 -2.35 -18.54 -5.97
CA SER A 80 -2.04 -19.95 -5.75
C SER A 80 -0.61 -20.28 -6.17
N GLU A 81 -0.13 -21.47 -5.82
CA GLU A 81 1.25 -21.91 -6.11
C GLU A 81 1.56 -21.96 -7.62
N ASP A 82 0.56 -22.18 -8.46
CA ASP A 82 0.65 -22.31 -9.92
C ASP A 82 0.32 -21.02 -10.70
N GLN A 83 0.03 -19.93 -10.00
CA GLN A 83 -0.30 -18.63 -10.59
C GLN A 83 0.76 -17.58 -10.26
N GLU A 84 0.75 -16.44 -10.95
CA GLU A 84 1.41 -15.19 -10.52
C GLU A 84 0.40 -14.05 -10.24
N ILE A 85 0.86 -12.92 -9.70
CA ILE A 85 -0.04 -11.83 -9.27
C ILE A 85 -0.84 -11.26 -10.46
N MET A 86 -0.23 -11.16 -11.64
CA MET A 86 -0.95 -10.72 -12.84
C MET A 86 -1.99 -11.73 -13.35
N ASP A 87 -1.99 -12.98 -12.86
CA ASP A 87 -3.00 -14.00 -13.19
C ASP A 87 -4.29 -13.85 -12.37
N LEU A 88 -4.25 -13.09 -11.27
CA LEU A 88 -5.43 -12.82 -10.42
C LEU A 88 -6.49 -11.95 -11.11
N VAL A 89 -6.15 -11.36 -12.26
CA VAL A 89 -7.05 -10.52 -13.04
C VAL A 89 -7.17 -11.04 -14.46
N GLU A 90 -8.36 -11.50 -14.80
CA GLU A 90 -8.70 -11.88 -16.18
C GLU A 90 -8.58 -10.69 -17.12
N GLN A 91 -8.16 -10.94 -18.36
CA GLN A 91 -8.02 -9.88 -19.38
C GLN A 91 -9.34 -9.19 -19.71
N SER A 92 -10.46 -9.93 -19.62
CA SER A 92 -11.83 -9.45 -19.83
C SER A 92 -12.39 -8.63 -18.67
N ALA A 93 -11.68 -8.54 -17.53
CA ALA A 93 -12.18 -7.80 -16.38
C ALA A 93 -12.37 -6.30 -16.74
N PRO A 94 -13.54 -5.71 -16.41
CA PRO A 94 -13.80 -4.31 -16.68
C PRO A 94 -12.93 -3.42 -15.78
N LEU A 95 -12.66 -2.20 -16.24
CA LEU A 95 -12.05 -1.18 -15.38
C LEU A 95 -13.01 -0.79 -14.25
N PRO A 96 -12.50 -0.35 -13.09
CA PRO A 96 -13.30 0.36 -12.11
C PRO A 96 -14.04 1.53 -12.76
N SER A 97 -15.29 1.81 -12.37
CA SER A 97 -16.14 2.81 -13.02
C SER A 97 -15.59 4.24 -12.97
N TRP A 98 -14.71 4.52 -12.01
CA TRP A 98 -14.04 5.81 -11.83
C TRP A 98 -12.72 5.92 -12.60
N PHE A 99 -12.19 4.81 -13.15
CA PHE A 99 -10.91 4.76 -13.83
C PHE A 99 -11.10 4.64 -15.33
N THR A 100 -10.89 5.73 -16.06
CA THR A 100 -11.18 5.81 -17.49
C THR A 100 -10.07 5.19 -18.34
N GLU A 101 -10.37 4.92 -19.61
CA GLU A 101 -9.33 4.50 -20.57
C GLU A 101 -8.27 5.60 -20.82
N GLU A 102 -8.63 6.87 -20.66
CA GLU A 102 -7.68 7.99 -20.76
C GLU A 102 -6.73 8.04 -19.56
N ASP A 103 -7.24 7.82 -18.35
CA ASP A 103 -6.40 7.68 -17.15
C ASP A 103 -5.43 6.51 -17.31
N LEU A 104 -5.95 5.35 -17.74
CA LEU A 104 -5.15 4.17 -18.00
C LEU A 104 -4.02 4.44 -19.00
N GLU A 105 -4.32 5.12 -20.11
CA GLU A 105 -3.32 5.48 -21.13
C GLU A 105 -2.23 6.40 -20.54
N THR A 106 -2.64 7.37 -19.71
CA THR A 106 -1.72 8.31 -19.05
C THR A 106 -0.74 7.59 -18.12
N TYR A 107 -1.23 6.69 -17.27
CA TYR A 107 -0.38 5.89 -16.38
C TYR A 107 0.49 4.90 -17.18
N ALA A 108 -0.08 4.24 -18.19
CA ALA A 108 0.64 3.31 -19.05
C ALA A 108 1.83 3.98 -19.77
N ALA A 109 1.61 5.17 -20.33
CA ALA A 109 2.68 5.93 -21.00
C ALA A 109 3.79 6.35 -20.02
N SER A 110 3.43 6.63 -18.77
CA SER A 110 4.40 6.96 -17.71
C SER A 110 5.26 5.75 -17.35
N TYR A 111 4.64 4.59 -17.08
CA TYR A 111 5.35 3.35 -16.76
C TYR A 111 6.10 2.76 -17.97
N GLY A 112 5.63 3.00 -19.20
CA GLY A 112 6.35 2.62 -20.42
C GLY A 112 7.70 3.33 -20.55
N LYS A 113 7.86 4.51 -19.95
CA LYS A 113 9.12 5.26 -19.91
C LYS A 113 9.99 4.88 -18.71
N SER A 114 9.39 4.75 -17.53
CA SER A 114 10.15 4.52 -16.29
C SER A 114 10.45 3.05 -16.00
N GLY A 115 9.66 2.14 -16.55
CA GLY A 115 9.53 0.78 -16.03
C GLY A 115 8.91 0.75 -14.62
N PHE A 116 8.80 -0.45 -14.04
CA PHE A 116 8.15 -0.69 -12.74
C PHE A 116 9.13 -0.86 -11.58
N LEU A 117 10.43 -0.88 -11.83
CA LEU A 117 11.43 -1.25 -10.82
C LEU A 117 11.37 -0.36 -9.57
N THR A 118 11.24 0.97 -9.75
CA THR A 118 11.14 1.90 -8.61
C THR A 118 9.87 1.69 -7.79
N ALA A 119 8.74 1.39 -8.45
CA ALA A 119 7.47 1.12 -7.78
C ALA A 119 7.50 -0.24 -7.02
N LEU A 120 8.29 -1.20 -7.50
CA LEU A 120 8.57 -2.44 -6.77
C LEU A 120 9.54 -2.22 -5.61
N GLN A 121 10.53 -1.32 -5.79
CA GLN A 121 11.51 -1.02 -4.76
C GLN A 121 10.86 -0.33 -3.56
N VAL A 122 10.15 0.78 -3.81
CA VAL A 122 9.47 1.56 -2.79
C VAL A 122 7.95 1.44 -3.02
N PRO A 123 7.19 0.81 -2.11
CA PRO A 123 7.61 0.47 -0.74
C PRO A 123 8.07 -0.98 -0.52
N TYR A 124 7.91 -1.91 -1.47
CA TYR A 124 7.86 -3.34 -1.12
C TYR A 124 9.21 -3.96 -0.75
N ARG A 125 10.27 -3.70 -1.53
CA ARG A 125 11.61 -4.28 -1.27
C ARG A 125 12.33 -3.57 -0.13
N SER A 126 12.06 -2.28 0.05
CA SER A 126 12.60 -1.49 1.17
C SER A 126 11.70 -1.47 2.41
N LEU A 127 10.63 -2.30 2.46
CA LEU A 127 9.63 -2.25 3.53
C LEU A 127 10.21 -2.48 4.93
N LEU A 128 11.20 -3.38 5.02
CA LEU A 128 11.83 -3.76 6.29
C LEU A 128 13.16 -3.04 6.54
N GLU A 129 13.55 -2.14 5.64
CA GLU A 129 14.74 -1.32 5.86
C GLU A 129 14.48 -0.41 7.06
N ARG A 130 15.40 -0.44 8.03
CA ARG A 130 15.30 0.42 9.21
C ARG A 130 15.72 1.83 8.83
N VAL A 131 14.79 2.76 8.98
CA VAL A 131 15.09 4.19 8.91
C VAL A 131 15.13 4.71 10.34
N GLU A 132 16.33 4.94 10.86
CA GLU A 132 16.53 5.41 12.23
C GLU A 132 16.26 6.92 12.33
N PRO A 133 15.55 7.37 13.38
CA PRO A 133 15.34 8.79 13.62
C PRO A 133 16.67 9.47 13.95
N PRO A 134 16.87 10.73 13.52
CA PRO A 134 18.13 11.44 13.72
C PRO A 134 18.56 11.57 15.19
N ASN A 135 17.63 11.43 16.15
CA ASN A 135 17.85 11.77 17.56
C ASN A 135 17.68 10.60 18.55
N HIS A 136 17.55 9.34 18.10
CA HIS A 136 17.38 8.14 18.96
C HIS A 136 16.34 8.32 20.11
N ASP A 137 15.26 9.06 19.88
CA ASP A 137 14.22 9.30 20.89
C ASP A 137 13.48 7.98 21.20
N PRO A 138 13.38 7.54 22.47
CA PRO A 138 12.59 6.35 22.81
C PRO A 138 11.09 6.50 22.52
N ASN A 139 10.58 7.74 22.35
CA ASN A 139 9.23 8.03 21.87
C ASN A 139 9.14 8.13 20.33
N ALA A 140 10.19 7.78 19.59
CA ALA A 140 10.30 7.96 18.15
C ALA A 140 9.22 7.30 17.27
N PRO A 141 8.43 6.28 17.68
CA PRO A 141 7.33 5.83 16.84
C PRO A 141 6.03 6.62 17.05
N ILE A 142 6.04 7.72 17.82
CA ILE A 142 4.84 8.52 18.13
C ILE A 142 4.75 9.77 17.24
N VAL A 143 3.77 9.76 16.35
CA VAL A 143 3.38 10.89 15.49
C VAL A 143 2.55 11.88 16.31
N LYS A 144 3.16 12.99 16.72
CA LYS A 144 2.51 14.02 17.56
C LYS A 144 1.66 15.02 16.78
N ALA A 145 1.91 15.19 15.49
CA ALA A 145 1.18 16.13 14.66
C ALA A 145 -0.31 15.75 14.58
N PRO A 146 -1.23 16.73 14.41
CA PRO A 146 -2.60 16.46 14.02
C PRO A 146 -2.64 15.58 12.77
N ALA A 147 -3.45 14.53 12.79
CA ALA A 147 -3.47 13.56 11.70
C ALA A 147 -4.90 13.25 11.28
N LEU A 148 -5.13 13.12 9.97
CA LEU A 148 -6.36 12.60 9.39
C LEU A 148 -6.01 11.39 8.51
N PHE A 149 -6.65 10.27 8.77
CA PHE A 149 -6.59 9.09 7.92
C PHE A 149 -7.92 8.94 7.19
N ILE A 150 -7.90 8.92 5.87
CA ILE A 150 -9.09 8.70 5.04
C ILE A 150 -8.95 7.36 4.35
N THR A 151 -9.95 6.51 4.49
CA THR A 151 -9.94 5.15 3.94
C THR A 151 -11.30 4.76 3.39
N GLY A 152 -11.30 3.94 2.34
CA GLY A 152 -12.50 3.28 1.85
C GLY A 152 -12.86 2.07 2.70
N GLU A 153 -14.14 1.88 3.05
CA GLU A 153 -14.58 0.73 3.86
C GLU A 153 -14.42 -0.61 3.12
N LYS A 154 -14.28 -0.59 1.80
CA LYS A 154 -14.10 -1.78 0.96
C LYS A 154 -12.63 -2.09 0.66
N ASP A 155 -11.68 -1.36 1.24
CA ASP A 155 -10.25 -1.64 1.06
C ASP A 155 -9.88 -3.02 1.65
N PHE A 156 -9.12 -3.81 0.90
CA PHE A 156 -8.71 -5.16 1.27
C PHE A 156 -7.87 -5.20 2.56
N PHE A 157 -7.18 -4.12 2.94
CA PHE A 157 -6.32 -4.15 4.13
C PHE A 157 -7.12 -4.39 5.43
N PHE A 158 -8.43 -4.11 5.46
CA PHE A 158 -9.28 -4.45 6.61
C PHE A 158 -9.34 -5.95 6.90
N SER A 159 -9.05 -6.78 5.90
CA SER A 159 -8.97 -8.24 6.04
C SER A 159 -7.63 -8.70 6.62
N PHE A 160 -6.68 -7.80 6.89
CA PHE A 160 -5.46 -8.15 7.61
C PHE A 160 -5.77 -8.50 9.07
N PRO A 161 -5.20 -9.59 9.61
CA PRO A 161 -5.42 -10.00 10.99
C PRO A 161 -5.17 -8.85 11.98
N GLY A 162 -6.15 -8.57 12.85
CA GLY A 162 -6.04 -7.55 13.90
C GLY A 162 -6.21 -6.09 13.43
N MET A 163 -6.38 -5.83 12.13
CA MET A 163 -6.47 -4.45 11.61
C MET A 163 -7.66 -3.66 12.17
N ALA A 164 -8.83 -4.27 12.26
CA ALA A 164 -10.02 -3.61 12.79
C ALA A 164 -9.84 -3.18 14.26
N GLU A 165 -9.25 -4.04 15.09
CA GLU A 165 -8.92 -3.71 16.48
C GLU A 165 -7.83 -2.64 16.56
N TYR A 166 -6.82 -2.74 15.70
CA TYR A 166 -5.76 -1.75 15.59
C TYR A 166 -6.31 -0.34 15.27
N LEU A 167 -7.17 -0.20 14.28
CA LEU A 167 -7.78 1.09 13.93
C LEU A 167 -8.71 1.62 15.03
N LYS A 168 -9.40 0.73 15.75
CA LYS A 168 -10.32 1.12 16.82
C LYS A 168 -9.61 1.75 18.02
N SER A 169 -8.45 1.22 18.41
CA SER A 169 -7.74 1.70 19.61
C SER A 169 -6.22 1.60 19.54
N GLY A 170 -5.67 0.57 18.89
CA GLY A 170 -4.23 0.34 18.85
C GLY A 170 -3.43 1.47 18.19
N ILE A 171 -3.96 2.08 17.12
CA ILE A 171 -3.30 3.14 16.35
C ILE A 171 -3.08 4.39 17.18
N LYS A 172 -3.94 4.68 18.17
CA LYS A 172 -3.84 5.84 19.04
C LYS A 172 -2.61 5.82 19.95
N LYS A 173 -2.01 4.65 20.17
CA LYS A 173 -0.71 4.52 20.85
C LYS A 173 0.41 5.21 20.08
N TYR A 174 0.31 5.23 18.75
CA TYR A 174 1.33 5.76 17.85
C TYR A 174 0.93 7.11 17.25
N VAL A 175 -0.35 7.32 17.00
CA VAL A 175 -0.87 8.57 16.42
C VAL A 175 -2.03 9.06 17.31
N PRO A 176 -1.74 9.62 18.51
CA PRO A 176 -2.77 9.99 19.49
C PRO A 176 -3.80 10.99 18.94
N ASN A 177 -3.34 11.92 18.11
CA ASN A 177 -4.15 13.00 17.52
C ASN A 177 -4.76 12.62 16.17
N LEU A 178 -4.95 11.32 15.90
CA LEU A 178 -5.53 10.82 14.65
C LEU A 178 -7.06 10.90 14.61
N GLU A 179 -7.62 11.52 13.58
CA GLU A 179 -9.00 11.32 13.18
C GLU A 179 -9.07 10.34 12.01
N ILE A 180 -10.13 9.54 11.93
CA ILE A 180 -10.33 8.58 10.85
C ILE A 180 -11.65 8.88 10.17
N MET A 181 -11.60 9.02 8.84
CA MET A 181 -12.75 9.19 7.97
C MET A 181 -12.90 7.94 7.09
N TYR A 182 -14.09 7.35 7.14
CA TYR A 182 -14.44 6.17 6.36
C TYR A 182 -15.34 6.56 5.19
N LEU A 183 -15.01 6.11 3.98
CA LEU A 183 -15.84 6.26 2.80
C LEU A 183 -16.56 4.93 2.52
N PRO A 184 -17.89 4.83 2.70
CA PRO A 184 -18.61 3.55 2.68
C PRO A 184 -18.41 2.71 1.40
N GLU A 185 -18.34 3.38 0.25
CA GLU A 185 -18.16 2.72 -1.05
C GLU A 185 -16.73 2.82 -1.59
N GLY A 186 -15.81 3.43 -0.83
CA GLY A 186 -14.42 3.60 -1.22
C GLY A 186 -13.65 2.28 -1.19
N SER A 187 -12.73 2.11 -2.13
CA SER A 187 -11.77 0.99 -2.18
C SER A 187 -10.36 1.47 -1.80
N HIS A 188 -9.30 0.80 -2.28
CA HIS A 188 -7.93 1.21 -2.03
C HIS A 188 -7.55 2.57 -2.63
N PHE A 189 -8.10 2.87 -3.80
CA PHE A 189 -7.89 4.14 -4.50
C PHE A 189 -8.99 5.14 -4.11
N VAL A 190 -8.90 5.60 -2.85
CA VAL A 190 -9.75 6.67 -2.26
C VAL A 190 -9.59 8.00 -2.99
#